data_AF-A0A3B7QTR1-F1
#
_entry.id   AF-A0A3B7QTR1-F1
#
_cell.length_a   1.000
_cell.length_b   1.000
_cell.length_c   1.000
_cell.angle_alpha   90.00
_cell.angle_beta   90.00
_cell.angle_gamma   90.00
#
_symmetry.space_group_name_H-M   'P 1'
#
loop_
_entity.id
_entity.type
_entity.pdbx_description
1 polymer ?
#
loop_
_entity_poly.entity_id
_entity_poly.type
_entity_poly.pdbx_seq_one_letter_code
_entity_poly.pdbx_strand_id
1 'polypeptide(L)'
;MKELVNAIINAHLDKVRVLVRTNPELLTQQTPNGYTPVELAKAKGHKKIETAIARATGVPECYTADELRQLLVDYVAWLSEEYYAAGWYDSIEYKLWALVIHDKLECTHQQWWRKRIGTEELADLKFLSERTQAWAMWNDEHPNDPDAEDVLVVALIDWQPMYNAWRAKHLSSRT
;
A
#
# COMPACT_ATOMS: atom_id res chain seq x y z
N MET A 1 -11.13 10.20 21.34
CA MET A 1 -11.43 8.78 21.04
C MET A 1 -12.70 8.57 20.21
N LYS A 2 -13.89 9.01 20.66
CA LYS A 2 -15.17 8.82 19.94
C LYS A 2 -15.13 9.24 18.47
N GLU A 3 -14.47 10.35 18.16
CA GLU A 3 -14.34 10.85 16.79
C GLU A 3 -13.48 9.96 15.89
N LEU A 4 -12.38 9.42 16.42
CA LEU A 4 -11.50 8.49 15.70
C LEU A 4 -12.26 7.19 15.40
N VAL A 5 -12.97 6.65 16.39
CA VAL A 5 -13.83 5.47 16.24
C VAL A 5 -14.87 5.69 15.14
N ASN A 6 -15.56 6.82 15.15
CA ASN A 6 -16.53 7.16 14.10
C ASN A 6 -15.87 7.30 12.72
N ALA A 7 -14.67 7.90 12.64
CA ALA A 7 -13.95 8.01 11.38
C ALA A 7 -13.54 6.64 10.84
N ILE A 8 -13.10 5.72 11.70
CA ILE A 8 -12.77 4.34 11.34
C ILE A 8 -14.02 3.61 10.86
N ILE A 9 -15.12 3.63 11.63
CA ILE A 9 -16.35 2.90 11.29
C ILE A 9 -16.96 3.35 9.96
N ASN A 10 -16.86 4.64 9.64
CA ASN A 10 -17.42 5.21 8.41
C ASN A 10 -16.41 5.28 7.25
N ALA A 11 -15.26 4.61 7.36
CA ALA A 11 -14.21 4.58 6.33
C ALA A 11 -13.66 5.97 5.90
N HIS A 12 -13.67 6.95 6.81
CA HIS A 12 -13.20 8.31 6.54
C HIS A 12 -11.67 8.43 6.70
N LEU A 13 -10.91 7.91 5.72
CA LEU A 13 -9.44 7.86 5.75
C LEU A 13 -8.77 9.22 6.03
N ASP A 14 -9.17 10.28 5.33
CA ASP A 14 -8.55 11.60 5.52
C ASP A 14 -8.77 12.13 6.93
N LYS A 15 -9.96 11.91 7.49
CA LYS A 15 -10.26 12.28 8.88
C LYS A 15 -9.43 11.47 9.86
N VAL A 16 -9.22 10.17 9.62
CA VAL A 16 -8.31 9.35 10.44
C VAL A 16 -6.89 9.92 10.39
N ARG A 17 -6.34 10.18 9.19
CA ARG A 17 -4.99 10.72 9.02
C ARG A 17 -4.80 12.04 9.78
N VAL A 18 -5.78 12.95 9.70
CA VAL A 18 -5.76 14.21 10.46
C VAL A 18 -5.78 13.95 11.96
N LEU A 19 -6.74 13.17 12.45
CA LEU A 19 -6.89 12.90 13.89
C LEU A 19 -5.67 12.23 14.51
N VAL A 20 -5.07 11.28 13.80
CA VAL A 20 -3.89 10.55 14.24
C VAL A 20 -2.64 11.44 14.30
N ARG A 21 -2.54 12.43 13.40
CA ARG A 21 -1.46 13.43 13.42
C ARG A 21 -1.63 14.45 14.53
N THR A 22 -2.85 14.92 14.76
CA THR A 22 -3.11 15.96 15.76
C THR A 22 -3.08 15.39 17.16
N ASN A 23 -3.58 14.16 17.35
CA ASN A 23 -3.83 13.53 18.64
C ASN A 23 -3.30 12.07 18.65
N PRO A 24 -1.97 11.85 18.57
CA PRO A 24 -1.39 10.51 18.50
C PRO A 24 -1.68 9.65 19.75
N GLU A 25 -1.95 10.26 20.90
CA GLU A 25 -2.34 9.57 22.13
C GLU A 25 -3.67 8.83 22.04
N LEU A 26 -4.48 9.11 21.01
CA LEU A 26 -5.69 8.33 20.72
C LEU A 26 -5.38 6.91 20.26
N LEU A 27 -4.18 6.66 19.74
CA LEU A 27 -3.77 5.38 19.18
C LEU A 27 -3.59 4.29 20.25
N THR A 28 -3.29 4.68 21.49
CA THR A 28 -3.10 3.77 22.62
C THR A 28 -4.38 3.58 23.45
N GLN A 29 -5.45 4.31 23.13
CA GLN A 29 -6.72 4.24 23.85
C GLN A 29 -7.58 3.12 23.30
N GLN A 30 -8.23 2.38 24.20
CA GLN A 30 -9.17 1.34 23.82
C GLN A 30 -10.58 1.92 23.63
N THR A 31 -11.32 1.33 22.70
CA THR A 31 -12.76 1.52 22.55
C THR A 31 -13.50 0.97 23.78
N PRO A 32 -14.80 1.32 23.98
CA PRO A 32 -15.61 0.70 25.03
C PRO A 32 -15.67 -0.82 24.99
N ASN A 33 -15.41 -1.42 23.82
CA ASN A 33 -15.40 -2.88 23.61
C ASN A 33 -13.98 -3.47 23.75
N GLY A 34 -12.98 -2.70 24.21
CA GLY A 34 -11.61 -3.17 24.45
C GLY A 34 -10.68 -3.14 23.23
N TYR A 35 -11.18 -2.86 22.02
CA TYR A 35 -10.32 -2.79 20.82
C TYR A 35 -9.46 -1.53 20.80
N THR A 36 -8.20 -1.66 20.42
CA THR A 36 -7.36 -0.55 19.95
C THR A 36 -7.87 -0.02 18.59
N PRO A 37 -7.48 1.18 18.15
CA PRO A 37 -7.88 1.71 16.85
C PRO A 37 -7.46 0.84 15.67
N VAL A 38 -6.29 0.20 15.73
CA VAL A 38 -5.81 -0.69 14.66
C VAL A 38 -6.63 -1.98 14.60
N GLU A 39 -6.93 -2.58 15.75
CA GLU A 39 -7.79 -3.79 15.82
C GLU A 39 -9.20 -3.49 15.32
N LEU A 40 -9.74 -2.30 15.63
CA LEU A 40 -11.04 -1.87 15.10
C LEU A 40 -10.99 -1.72 13.57
N ALA A 41 -9.93 -1.12 13.02
CA ALA A 41 -9.78 -0.96 11.57
C ALA A 41 -9.67 -2.32 10.86
N LYS A 42 -8.88 -3.23 11.43
CA LYS A 42 -8.72 -4.62 10.98
C LYS A 42 -10.05 -5.38 11.01
N ALA A 43 -10.79 -5.31 12.13
CA ALA A 43 -12.10 -5.94 12.29
C ALA A 43 -13.17 -5.39 11.33
N LYS A 44 -12.99 -4.15 10.85
CA LYS A 44 -13.86 -3.55 9.81
C LYS A 44 -13.39 -3.83 8.38
N GLY A 45 -12.22 -4.44 8.20
CA GLY A 45 -11.65 -4.68 6.88
C GLY A 45 -11.19 -3.40 6.17
N HIS A 46 -11.03 -2.29 6.89
CA HIS A 46 -10.67 -0.99 6.29
C HIS A 46 -9.15 -0.88 6.08
N LYS A 47 -8.61 -1.65 5.13
CA LYS A 47 -7.16 -1.82 4.88
C LYS A 47 -6.37 -0.52 4.79
N LYS A 48 -6.91 0.52 4.14
CA LYS A 48 -6.23 1.83 4.07
C LYS A 48 -6.11 2.53 5.42
N ILE A 49 -7.17 2.46 6.21
CA ILE A 49 -7.21 3.04 7.55
C ILE A 49 -6.32 2.24 8.48
N GLU A 50 -6.38 0.92 8.36
CA GLU A 50 -5.51 -0.02 9.04
C GLU A 50 -4.03 0.33 8.79
N THR A 51 -3.60 0.48 7.54
CA THR A 51 -2.23 0.90 7.19
C THR A 51 -1.87 2.28 7.74
N ALA A 52 -2.76 3.27 7.60
CA ALA A 52 -2.49 4.62 8.07
C ALA A 52 -2.29 4.67 9.60
N ILE A 53 -3.08 3.90 10.35
CA ILE A 53 -2.95 3.78 11.80
C ILE A 53 -1.69 2.99 12.15
N ALA A 54 -1.43 1.85 11.50
CA ALA A 54 -0.25 1.01 11.74
C ALA A 54 1.06 1.79 11.49
N ARG A 55 1.11 2.61 10.44
CA ARG A 55 2.25 3.49 10.17
C ARG A 55 2.46 4.52 11.27
N ALA A 56 1.38 5.11 11.77
CA ALA A 56 1.47 6.15 12.80
C ALA A 56 1.81 5.61 14.19
N THR A 57 1.39 4.39 14.52
CA THR A 57 1.77 3.72 15.77
C THR A 57 3.17 3.14 15.70
N GLY A 58 3.65 2.79 14.51
CA GLY A 58 4.90 2.07 14.31
C GLY A 58 4.85 0.63 14.83
N VAL A 59 3.66 0.10 15.16
CA VAL A 59 3.47 -1.16 15.91
C VAL A 59 3.33 -2.36 14.96
N PRO A 60 4.31 -3.28 14.92
CA PRO A 60 4.20 -4.59 14.27
C PRO A 60 3.64 -5.68 15.20
N GLU A 61 3.47 -5.44 16.51
CA GLU A 61 3.19 -6.52 17.50
C GLU A 61 1.81 -7.19 17.32
N CYS A 62 0.84 -6.47 16.79
CA CYS A 62 -0.50 -6.98 16.49
C CYS A 62 -0.63 -7.60 15.09
N TYR A 63 0.49 -7.68 14.37
CA TYR A 63 0.56 -8.23 13.03
C TYR A 63 1.50 -9.43 12.95
N THR A 64 1.05 -10.48 12.26
CA THR A 64 2.00 -11.47 11.74
C THR A 64 2.72 -10.92 10.51
N ALA A 65 3.85 -11.53 10.14
CA ALA A 65 4.55 -11.18 8.90
C ALA A 65 3.63 -11.34 7.68
N ASP A 66 2.78 -12.36 7.68
CA ASP A 66 1.87 -12.65 6.57
C ASP A 66 0.72 -11.66 6.50
N GLU A 67 0.21 -11.19 7.65
CA GLU A 67 -0.80 -10.12 7.66
C GLU A 67 -0.26 -8.80 7.11
N LEU A 68 1.01 -8.46 7.37
CA LEU A 68 1.64 -7.29 6.76
C LEU A 68 1.86 -7.45 5.26
N ARG A 69 2.24 -8.66 4.80
CA ARG A 69 2.38 -8.96 3.38
C ARG A 69 1.03 -8.88 2.65
N GLN A 70 -0.03 -9.42 3.25
CA GLN A 70 -1.37 -9.31 2.70
C GLN A 70 -1.82 -7.86 2.66
N LEU A 71 -1.53 -7.08 3.71
CA LEU A 71 -1.87 -5.66 3.74
C LEU A 71 -1.14 -4.87 2.64
N LEU A 72 0.11 -5.23 2.32
CA LEU A 72 0.84 -4.69 1.17
C LEU A 72 0.14 -5.02 -0.15
N VAL A 73 -0.20 -6.30 -0.36
CA VAL A 73 -0.94 -6.75 -1.56
C VAL A 73 -2.26 -5.99 -1.71
N ASP A 74 -3.08 -5.97 -0.66
CA ASP A 74 -4.38 -5.29 -0.65
C ASP A 74 -4.24 -3.80 -0.98
N TYR A 75 -3.19 -3.14 -0.46
CA TYR A 75 -2.96 -1.71 -0.67
C TYR A 75 -2.54 -1.41 -2.11
N VAL A 76 -1.63 -2.22 -2.67
CA VAL A 76 -1.21 -2.08 -4.07
C VAL A 76 -2.37 -2.41 -5.02
N ALA A 77 -3.19 -3.41 -4.69
CA ALA A 77 -4.37 -3.80 -5.47
C ALA A 77 -5.39 -2.64 -5.52
N TRP A 78 -5.70 -2.06 -4.35
CA TRP A 78 -6.58 -0.90 -4.30
C TRP A 78 -6.02 0.29 -5.08
N LEU A 79 -4.72 0.59 -4.97
CA LEU A 79 -4.11 1.66 -5.75
C LEU A 79 -4.25 1.41 -7.26
N SER A 80 -4.10 0.15 -7.68
CA SER A 80 -4.33 -0.25 -9.06
C SER A 80 -5.79 0.03 -9.49
N GLU A 81 -6.78 -0.43 -8.72
CA GLU A 81 -8.19 -0.23 -9.06
C GLU A 81 -8.60 1.26 -9.10
N GLU A 82 -8.27 2.00 -8.04
CA GLU A 82 -8.71 3.37 -7.82
C GLU A 82 -8.13 4.34 -8.85
N TYR A 83 -6.83 4.19 -9.15
CA TYR A 83 -6.13 5.12 -10.02
C TYR A 83 -6.17 4.68 -11.48
N TYR A 84 -6.51 3.42 -11.76
CA TYR A 84 -6.29 2.82 -13.07
C TYR A 84 -7.48 2.07 -13.69
N ALA A 85 -8.49 1.61 -12.94
CA ALA A 85 -9.55 0.72 -13.47
C ALA A 85 -8.96 -0.44 -14.32
N ALA A 86 -7.97 -1.14 -13.76
CA ALA A 86 -7.05 -2.01 -14.48
C ALA A 86 -7.65 -3.37 -14.85
N GLY A 87 -8.00 -3.54 -16.13
CA GLY A 87 -8.00 -4.85 -16.77
C GLY A 87 -6.90 -5.00 -17.85
N TRP A 88 -6.02 -4.00 -18.03
CA TRP A 88 -5.30 -3.82 -19.31
C TRP A 88 -3.94 -3.12 -19.23
N TYR A 89 -3.19 -3.16 -18.11
CA TYR A 89 -1.87 -2.52 -18.12
C TYR A 89 -0.80 -3.21 -17.30
N ASP A 90 0.14 -3.77 -18.05
CA ASP A 90 1.32 -4.46 -17.59
C ASP A 90 2.25 -3.51 -16.81
N SER A 91 2.90 -4.04 -15.77
CA SER A 91 3.98 -3.37 -15.02
C SER A 91 3.59 -2.19 -14.10
N ILE A 92 2.36 -2.13 -13.56
CA ILE A 92 1.97 -1.06 -12.62
C ILE A 92 2.85 -1.02 -11.37
N GLU A 93 3.33 -2.17 -10.93
CA GLU A 93 4.10 -2.39 -9.71
C GLU A 93 5.48 -1.77 -9.81
N TYR A 94 6.08 -1.83 -11.00
CA TYR A 94 7.33 -1.15 -11.33
C TYR A 94 7.16 0.38 -11.27
N LYS A 95 6.02 0.88 -11.75
CA LYS A 95 5.73 2.32 -11.73
C LYS A 95 5.47 2.81 -10.30
N LEU A 96 4.69 2.07 -9.52
CA LEU A 96 4.45 2.36 -8.11
C LEU A 96 5.75 2.33 -7.32
N TRP A 97 6.61 1.34 -7.55
CA TRP A 97 7.95 1.29 -6.95
C TRP A 97 8.79 2.51 -7.30
N ALA A 98 8.80 2.92 -8.58
CA ALA A 98 9.50 4.12 -9.03
C ALA A 98 9.04 5.39 -8.27
N LEU A 99 7.74 5.50 -7.97
CA LEU A 99 7.23 6.60 -7.15
C LEU A 99 7.69 6.51 -5.69
N VAL A 100 7.63 5.33 -5.09
CA VAL A 100 8.01 5.11 -3.69
C VAL A 100 9.47 5.47 -3.43
N ILE A 101 10.36 5.18 -4.39
CA ILE A 101 11.80 5.48 -4.28
C ILE A 101 12.17 6.85 -4.87
N HIS A 102 11.21 7.63 -5.37
CA HIS A 102 11.43 8.91 -6.06
C HIS A 102 12.43 8.80 -7.24
N ASP A 103 12.32 7.74 -8.05
CA ASP A 103 13.13 7.59 -9.25
C ASP A 103 12.72 8.64 -10.30
N LYS A 104 13.67 9.02 -11.16
CA LYS A 104 13.46 9.99 -12.25
C LYS A 104 12.35 9.60 -13.23
N LEU A 105 11.95 8.33 -13.24
CA LEU A 105 10.86 7.82 -14.06
C LEU A 105 9.46 8.23 -13.55
N GLU A 106 9.33 8.66 -12.29
CA GLU A 106 8.08 9.11 -11.64
C GLU A 106 7.28 10.08 -12.53
N CYS A 107 7.93 11.12 -13.03
CA CYS A 107 7.32 12.21 -13.81
C CYS A 107 6.68 11.74 -15.11
N THR A 108 7.15 10.62 -15.65
CA THR A 108 6.69 10.09 -16.93
C THR A 108 5.57 9.07 -16.80
N HIS A 109 5.32 8.57 -15.58
CA HIS A 109 4.33 7.53 -15.35
C HIS A 109 2.98 8.07 -14.87
N GLN A 110 2.93 9.22 -14.17
CA GLN A 110 1.66 9.81 -13.72
C GLN A 110 0.86 10.53 -14.81
N GLN A 111 1.39 10.68 -16.03
CA GLN A 111 0.73 11.45 -17.10
C GLN A 111 -0.57 10.82 -17.61
N TRP A 112 -0.76 9.51 -17.39
CA TRP A 112 -1.94 8.77 -17.84
C TRP A 112 -2.80 8.24 -16.69
N TRP A 113 -2.59 8.73 -15.47
CA TRP A 113 -3.35 8.28 -14.30
C TRP A 113 -4.59 9.12 -14.09
N ARG A 114 -5.69 8.50 -13.65
CA ARG A 114 -6.95 9.23 -13.37
C ARG A 114 -6.78 10.28 -12.28
N LYS A 115 -5.85 10.04 -11.35
CA LYS A 115 -5.52 10.92 -10.24
C LYS A 115 -4.03 10.79 -9.91
N ARG A 116 -3.42 11.82 -9.33
CA ARG A 116 -2.06 11.70 -8.78
C ARG A 116 -2.11 10.99 -7.43
N ILE A 117 -1.20 10.04 -7.23
CA ILE A 117 -1.02 9.41 -5.92
C ILE A 117 -0.44 10.47 -4.98
N GLY A 118 -1.04 10.61 -3.79
CA GLY A 118 -0.62 11.59 -2.80
C GLY A 118 0.58 11.11 -1.98
N THR A 119 1.18 12.04 -1.24
CA THR A 119 2.35 11.74 -0.40
C THR A 119 2.05 10.77 0.73
N GLU A 120 0.80 10.75 1.22
CA GLU A 120 0.41 9.80 2.27
C GLU A 120 0.29 8.38 1.75
N GLU A 121 -0.25 8.19 0.55
CA GLU A 121 -0.33 6.86 -0.07
C GLU A 121 1.06 6.30 -0.37
N LEU A 122 1.98 7.14 -0.86
CA LEU A 122 3.37 6.73 -1.06
C LEU A 122 4.07 6.42 0.27
N ALA A 123 3.81 7.19 1.32
CA ALA A 123 4.35 6.92 2.66
C ALA A 123 3.80 5.61 3.26
N ASP A 124 2.51 5.32 3.04
CA ASP A 124 1.87 4.07 3.45
C ASP A 124 2.51 2.87 2.73
N LEU A 125 2.68 2.94 1.39
CA LEU A 125 3.36 1.91 0.60
C LEU A 125 4.80 1.69 1.03
N LYS A 126 5.55 2.78 1.21
CA LYS A 126 6.94 2.74 1.66
C LYS A 126 7.04 2.02 3.00
N PHE A 127 6.21 2.42 3.97
CA PHE A 127 6.14 1.78 5.27
C PHE A 127 5.90 0.27 5.16
N LEU A 128 4.92 -0.16 4.36
CA LEU A 128 4.61 -1.58 4.19
C LEU A 128 5.78 -2.35 3.54
N SER A 129 6.40 -1.80 2.50
CA SER A 129 7.55 -2.43 1.84
C SER A 129 8.76 -2.57 2.75
N GLU A 130 9.07 -1.54 3.54
CA GLU A 130 10.18 -1.56 4.48
C GLU A 130 9.93 -2.54 5.63
N ARG A 131 8.67 -2.65 6.10
CA ARG A 131 8.33 -3.58 7.19
C ARG A 131 8.30 -5.03 6.75
N THR A 132 7.83 -5.30 5.54
CA THR A 132 7.74 -6.66 4.99
C THR A 132 9.04 -7.11 4.33
N GLN A 133 9.94 -6.18 4.00
CA GLN A 133 11.08 -6.41 3.12
C GLN A 133 10.64 -7.09 1.81
N ALA A 134 9.46 -6.72 1.31
CA ALA A 134 8.85 -7.28 0.11
C ALA A 134 8.12 -6.23 -0.73
N TRP A 135 7.75 -6.63 -1.94
CA TRP A 135 6.93 -5.87 -2.88
C TRP A 135 5.86 -6.78 -3.50
N ALA A 136 4.69 -6.21 -3.80
CA ALA A 136 3.62 -6.92 -4.49
C ALA A 136 3.81 -6.78 -6.02
N MET A 137 3.70 -7.90 -6.74
CA MET A 137 3.86 -8.00 -8.18
C MET A 137 2.76 -8.89 -8.76
N TRP A 138 2.03 -8.47 -9.80
CA TRP A 138 1.06 -9.36 -10.44
C TRP A 138 1.78 -10.30 -11.40
N ASN A 139 1.30 -11.54 -11.45
CA ASN A 139 1.86 -12.56 -12.31
C ASN A 139 1.24 -12.50 -13.72
N ASP A 140 1.92 -11.81 -14.64
CA ASP A 140 1.49 -11.72 -16.04
C ASP A 140 1.78 -13.00 -16.85
N GLU A 141 2.51 -13.99 -16.31
CA GLU A 141 2.95 -15.18 -17.07
C GLU A 141 1.86 -16.25 -17.25
N HIS A 142 0.79 -16.22 -16.44
CA HIS A 142 -0.27 -17.23 -16.45
C HIS A 142 -1.70 -16.66 -16.49
N PRO A 143 -2.06 -15.84 -17.49
CA PRO A 143 -3.35 -15.13 -17.55
C PRO A 143 -4.59 -16.04 -17.70
N ASN A 144 -4.41 -17.34 -17.93
CA ASN A 144 -5.49 -18.31 -18.16
C ASN A 144 -5.45 -19.50 -17.21
N ASP A 145 -4.57 -19.48 -16.20
CA ASP A 145 -4.51 -20.52 -15.19
C ASP A 145 -5.38 -20.09 -14.00
N PRO A 146 -6.52 -20.76 -13.73
CA PRO A 146 -7.40 -20.40 -12.62
C PRO A 146 -6.77 -20.70 -11.25
N ASP A 147 -5.69 -21.47 -11.20
CA ASP A 147 -4.98 -21.86 -9.98
C ASP A 147 -3.69 -21.05 -9.75
N ALA A 148 -3.31 -20.16 -10.69
CA ALA A 148 -2.15 -19.29 -10.50
C ALA A 148 -2.45 -18.18 -9.49
N GLU A 149 -1.54 -17.94 -8.54
CA GLU A 149 -1.62 -16.76 -7.68
C GLU A 149 -1.44 -15.51 -8.54
N ASP A 150 -2.52 -14.74 -8.70
CA ASP A 150 -2.54 -13.49 -9.47
C ASP A 150 -1.54 -12.45 -8.93
N VAL A 151 -1.18 -12.55 -7.64
CA VAL A 151 -0.27 -11.61 -6.97
C VAL A 151 0.84 -12.33 -6.20
N LEU A 152 2.07 -12.06 -6.59
CA LEU A 152 3.30 -12.53 -5.97
C LEU A 152 3.82 -11.50 -4.96
N VAL A 153 4.19 -11.96 -3.76
CA VAL A 153 4.93 -11.16 -2.78
C VAL A 153 6.42 -11.46 -2.92
N VAL A 154 7.13 -10.59 -3.61
CA VAL A 154 8.55 -10.75 -3.96
C VAL A 154 9.42 -10.07 -2.91
N ALA A 155 10.42 -10.77 -2.37
CA ALA A 155 11.37 -10.16 -1.42
C ALA A 155 12.15 -9.01 -2.11
N LEU A 156 12.47 -7.94 -1.37
CA LEU A 156 13.14 -6.76 -1.96
C LEU A 156 14.50 -7.09 -2.58
N ILE A 157 15.19 -8.10 -2.05
CA ILE A 157 16.46 -8.59 -2.59
C ILE A 157 16.31 -9.14 -4.02
N ASP A 158 15.16 -9.76 -4.32
CA ASP A 158 14.84 -10.33 -5.63
C ASP A 158 14.14 -9.31 -6.52
N TRP A 159 13.30 -8.45 -5.94
CA TRP A 159 12.61 -7.36 -6.64
C TRP A 159 13.59 -6.32 -7.21
N GLN A 160 14.65 -5.97 -6.49
CA GLN A 160 15.56 -4.90 -6.90
C GLN A 160 16.27 -5.20 -8.24
N PRO A 161 16.83 -6.41 -8.48
CA PRO A 161 17.30 -6.82 -9.80
C PRO A 161 16.23 -6.74 -10.90
N MET A 162 15.00 -7.19 -10.62
CA MET A 162 13.89 -7.16 -11.58
C MET A 162 13.55 -5.72 -11.98
N TYR A 163 13.41 -4.84 -10.98
CA TYR A 163 13.17 -3.41 -11.21
C TYR A 163 14.31 -2.76 -12.02
N ASN A 164 15.57 -3.06 -11.69
CA ASN A 164 16.72 -2.50 -12.41
C ASN A 164 16.74 -2.93 -13.89
N ALA A 165 16.42 -4.19 -14.18
CA ALA A 165 16.32 -4.71 -15.54
C ALA A 165 15.18 -4.04 -16.32
N TRP A 166 14.00 -3.91 -15.70
CA TRP A 166 12.87 -3.18 -16.27
C TRP A 166 13.23 -1.72 -16.53
N ARG A 167 13.82 -1.04 -15.55
CA ARG A 167 14.25 0.35 -15.60
C ARG A 167 15.23 0.61 -16.74
N ALA A 168 16.22 -0.27 -16.92
CA ALA A 168 17.22 -0.14 -17.98
C ALA A 168 16.57 -0.12 -19.37
N LYS A 169 15.61 -1.03 -19.63
CA LYS A 169 14.87 -1.10 -20.91
C LYS A 169 14.08 0.18 -21.21
N HIS A 170 13.50 0.79 -20.17
CA HIS A 170 12.65 1.98 -20.29
C HIS A 170 13.42 3.30 -20.32
N LEU A 171 14.69 3.30 -19.89
CA LEU A 171 15.61 4.43 -20.08
C LEU A 171 16.31 4.38 -21.44
N SER A 172 16.66 3.18 -21.93
CA SER A 172 17.35 3.01 -23.23
C SER A 172 16.44 3.24 -24.44
N SER A 173 15.12 3.08 -24.30
CA SER A 173 14.16 3.33 -25.38
C SER A 173 13.89 4.82 -25.65
N ARG A 174 14.62 5.72 -24.98
CA ARG A 174 14.46 7.18 -25.06
C ARG A 174 15.70 7.95 -25.55
N THR A 175 16.77 7.25 -25.91
CA THR A 175 17.96 7.81 -26.60
C THR A 175 17.96 7.39 -28.05
#